data_AF-A0A4S4C5A9-F1
#
_entry.id   AF-A0A4S4C5A9-F1
#
_cell.length_a   1.000
_cell.length_b   1.000
_cell.length_c   1.000
_cell.angle_alpha   90.00
_cell.angle_beta   90.00
_cell.angle_gamma   90.00
#
_symmetry.space_group_name_H-M   'P 1'
#
loop_
_entity.id
_entity.type
_entity.pdbx_description
1 polymer ?
#
loop_
_entity_poly.entity_id
_entity_poly.type
_entity_poly.pdbx_seq_one_letter_code
_entity_poly.pdbx_strand_id
1 'polypeptide(L)'
;MINNVNPFSLTTQPIQVQQKTNVLNTNSNTSKPSFADALKKSIEQINQSQIESDKMTEALATGKNVELHDVMISAQKASVTMSLAVEVRNKAIEAYQEMMRMQV
;
A
#
# COMPACT_ATOMS: atom_id res chain seq x y z
N MET A 1 -11.52 81.03 10.60
CA MET A 1 -10.82 80.96 9.30
C MET A 1 -9.48 80.25 9.52
N ILE A 2 -9.02 79.53 8.49
CA ILE A 2 -7.69 78.91 8.30
C ILE A 2 -7.44 77.55 9.01
N ASN A 3 -7.91 76.50 8.33
CA ASN A 3 -7.18 75.28 7.94
C ASN A 3 -5.79 75.04 8.58
N ASN A 4 -5.65 73.96 9.37
CA ASN A 4 -4.37 73.30 9.60
C ASN A 4 -4.47 71.82 9.21
N VAL A 5 -4.29 71.57 7.91
CA VAL A 5 -4.08 70.25 7.32
C VAL A 5 -2.82 69.63 7.89
N ASN A 6 -2.98 68.56 8.66
CA ASN A 6 -1.89 67.62 8.90
C ASN A 6 -2.02 66.50 7.85
N PRO A 7 -1.02 66.33 6.97
CA PRO A 7 -1.09 65.37 5.88
C PRO A 7 -1.11 63.95 6.42
N PHE A 8 -2.00 63.15 5.86
CA PHE A 8 -2.10 61.72 6.08
C PHE A 8 -0.77 61.06 5.69
N SER A 9 0.09 60.78 6.67
CA SER A 9 1.28 59.97 6.46
C SER A 9 0.85 58.51 6.36
N LEU A 10 0.76 57.98 5.13
CA LEU A 10 0.80 56.54 4.91
C LEU A 10 2.18 56.04 5.32
N THR A 11 2.35 55.75 6.60
CA THR A 11 3.37 54.79 7.02
C THR A 11 2.89 53.44 6.51
N THR A 12 3.35 53.07 5.31
CA THR A 12 3.42 51.68 4.90
C THR A 12 4.38 51.00 5.86
N GLN A 13 3.86 50.50 6.98
CA GLN A 13 4.55 49.44 7.70
C GLN A 13 4.74 48.33 6.67
N PRO A 14 5.97 47.83 6.42
CA PRO A 14 6.11 46.62 5.66
C PRO A 14 5.23 45.61 6.37
N ILE A 15 4.31 45.01 5.62
CA ILE A 15 3.64 43.80 6.06
C ILE A 15 4.79 42.86 6.37
N GLN A 16 5.11 42.69 7.65
CA GLN A 16 5.88 41.54 8.08
C GLN A 16 4.94 40.39 7.80
N VAL A 17 5.11 39.79 6.63
CA VAL A 17 4.64 38.45 6.37
C VAL A 17 5.28 37.64 7.49
N GLN A 18 4.55 37.44 8.58
CA GLN A 18 4.80 36.31 9.46
C GLN A 18 4.57 35.11 8.56
N GLN A 19 5.64 34.74 7.88
CA GLN A 19 5.78 33.45 7.27
C GLN A 19 5.76 32.52 8.47
N LYS A 20 4.55 32.11 8.88
CA LYS A 20 4.33 30.80 9.43
C LYS A 20 4.74 29.87 8.31
N THR A 21 6.05 29.71 8.14
CA THR A 21 6.64 28.54 7.54
C THR A 21 6.21 27.45 8.50
N ASN A 22 4.99 26.97 8.31
CA ASN A 22 4.72 25.56 8.43
C ASN A 22 5.74 24.96 7.48
N VAL A 23 6.96 24.75 8.00
CA VAL A 23 7.84 23.73 7.51
C VAL A 23 6.91 22.54 7.46
N LEU A 24 6.53 22.17 6.24
CA LEU A 24 5.90 20.91 5.98
C LEU A 24 6.81 19.93 6.68
N ASN A 25 6.36 19.46 7.83
CA ASN A 25 7.07 18.49 8.64
C ASN A 25 7.08 17.25 7.77
N THR A 26 8.06 17.16 6.87
CA THR A 26 8.32 15.99 6.04
C THR A 26 8.89 14.84 6.88
N ASN A 27 8.80 14.92 8.22
CA ASN A 27 8.82 13.77 9.11
C ASN A 27 7.44 13.09 9.20
N SER A 28 6.64 13.13 8.13
CA SER A 28 5.85 11.95 7.80
C SER A 28 6.82 10.84 7.36
N ASN A 29 7.56 10.29 8.34
CA ASN A 29 7.85 8.87 8.41
C ASN A 29 6.53 8.10 8.61
N THR A 30 5.51 8.42 7.81
CA THR A 30 4.54 7.41 7.43
C THR A 30 5.37 6.47 6.57
N SER A 31 6.02 5.50 7.22
CA SER A 31 6.68 4.39 6.56
C SER A 31 5.68 3.85 5.57
N LYS A 32 5.82 4.24 4.29
CA LYS A 32 5.06 3.60 3.23
C LYS A 32 5.38 2.13 3.36
N PRO A 33 4.38 1.24 3.43
CA PRO A 33 4.64 -0.18 3.57
C PRO A 33 5.65 -0.57 2.49
N SER A 34 6.76 -1.17 2.91
CA SER A 34 7.80 -1.58 1.98
C SER A 34 7.20 -2.56 0.99
N PHE A 35 7.74 -2.62 -0.22
CA PHE A 35 7.42 -3.70 -1.15
C PHE A 35 7.62 -5.07 -0.48
N ALA A 36 8.64 -5.21 0.38
CA ALA A 36 8.88 -6.42 1.15
C ALA A 36 7.73 -6.75 2.12
N ASP A 37 7.15 -5.73 2.79
CA ASP A 37 6.02 -5.93 3.70
C ASP A 37 4.76 -6.33 2.92
N ALA A 38 4.52 -5.70 1.77
CA ALA A 38 3.42 -6.04 0.89
C ALA A 38 3.56 -7.47 0.35
N LEU A 39 4.77 -7.87 -0.09
CA LEU A 39 5.06 -9.22 -0.58
C LEU A 39 4.88 -10.26 0.52
N LYS A 40 5.38 -9.99 1.73
CA LYS A 40 5.19 -10.87 2.90
C LYS A 40 3.71 -11.07 3.19
N LYS A 41 2.93 -9.98 3.24
CA LYS A 41 1.49 -10.03 3.45
C LYS A 41 0.78 -10.83 2.35
N SER A 42 1.17 -10.66 1.09
CA SER A 42 0.60 -11.44 -0.02
C SER A 42 0.88 -12.93 0.14
N ILE A 43 2.09 -13.33 0.55
CA ILE A 43 2.43 -14.74 0.82
C ILE A 43 1.58 -15.31 1.97
N GLU A 44 1.42 -14.56 3.05
CA GLU A 44 0.54 -14.94 4.16
C GLU A 44 -0.91 -15.09 3.69
N GLN A 45 -1.40 -14.21 2.83
CA GLN A 45 -2.75 -14.29 2.25
C GLN A 45 -2.92 -15.51 1.33
N ILE A 46 -1.92 -15.84 0.52
CA ILE A 46 -1.93 -17.06 -0.31
C ILE A 46 -2.04 -18.30 0.58
N ASN A 47 -1.23 -18.37 1.64
CA ASN A 47 -1.27 -19.48 2.59
C ASN A 47 -2.63 -19.58 3.29
N GLN A 48 -3.17 -18.46 3.75
CA GLN A 48 -4.48 -18.40 4.39
C GLN A 48 -5.60 -18.88 3.45
N SER A 49 -5.56 -18.47 2.17
CA SER A 49 -6.54 -18.90 1.16
C SER A 49 -6.46 -20.41 0.90
N GLN A 50 -5.27 -21.01 0.97
CA GLN A 50 -5.08 -22.46 0.84
C GLN A 50 -5.72 -23.19 2.04
N ILE A 51 -5.39 -22.76 3.26
CA ILE A 51 -5.93 -23.35 4.50
C ILE A 51 -7.46 -23.24 4.55
N GLU A 52 -8.00 -22.10 4.11
CA GLU A 52 -9.44 -21.87 4.05
C GLU A 52 -10.13 -22.84 3.06
N SER A 53 -9.56 -23.01 1.87
CA SER A 53 -10.02 -23.99 0.87
C SER A 53 -10.00 -25.42 1.42
N ASP A 54 -8.90 -25.81 2.07
CA ASP A 54 -8.75 -27.15 2.67
C ASP A 54 -9.80 -27.39 3.76
N LYS A 55 -10.01 -26.39 4.64
CA LYS A 55 -11.01 -26.45 5.71
C LYS A 55 -12.43 -26.57 5.17
N MET A 56 -12.77 -25.83 4.11
CA MET A 56 -14.10 -25.91 3.50
C MET A 56 -14.31 -27.24 2.77
N THR A 57 -13.27 -27.77 2.15
CA THR A 57 -13.28 -29.12 1.56
C THR A 57 -13.52 -30.19 2.63
N GLU A 58 -12.82 -30.10 3.76
CA GLU A 58 -13.03 -30.99 4.90
C GLU A 58 -14.43 -30.85 5.51
N ALA A 59 -14.92 -29.61 5.68
CA ALA A 59 -16.25 -29.35 6.19
C ALA A 59 -17.34 -29.97 5.29
N LEU A 60 -17.17 -29.88 3.98
CA LEU A 60 -18.08 -30.50 3.01
C LEU A 60 -18.01 -32.02 3.08
N ALA A 61 -16.81 -32.60 3.12
CA ALA A 61 -16.61 -34.04 3.21
C ALA A 61 -17.17 -34.63 4.52
N THR A 62 -17.15 -33.85 5.60
CA THR A 62 -17.71 -34.23 6.91
C THR A 62 -19.22 -33.95 7.04
N GLY A 63 -19.87 -33.43 6.00
CA GLY A 63 -21.31 -33.17 5.99
C GLY A 63 -21.73 -31.95 6.83
N LYS A 64 -20.79 -31.04 7.13
CA LYS A 64 -21.13 -29.74 7.75
C LYS A 64 -21.89 -28.88 6.73
N ASN A 65 -22.65 -27.90 7.24
CA ASN A 65 -23.43 -26.98 6.43
C ASN A 65 -22.52 -25.96 5.71
N VAL A 66 -21.84 -26.41 4.66
CA VAL A 66 -21.10 -25.59 3.70
C VAL A 66 -21.63 -25.89 2.31
N GLU A 67 -21.87 -24.85 1.54
CA GLU A 67 -22.38 -24.98 0.19
C GLU A 67 -21.26 -25.45 -0.75
N LEU A 68 -21.56 -26.44 -1.60
CA LEU A 68 -20.59 -26.98 -2.55
C LEU A 68 -19.97 -25.90 -3.45
N HIS A 69 -20.77 -24.91 -3.87
CA HIS A 69 -20.30 -23.84 -4.75
C HIS A 69 -19.25 -22.95 -4.06
N ASP A 70 -19.40 -22.67 -2.77
CA ASP A 70 -18.41 -21.88 -2.01
C ASP A 70 -17.09 -22.63 -1.89
N VAL A 71 -17.13 -23.94 -1.63
CA VAL A 71 -15.93 -24.79 -1.60
C VAL A 71 -15.22 -24.74 -2.94
N MET A 72 -15.95 -24.93 -4.05
CA MET A 72 -15.38 -24.88 -5.40
C MET A 72 -14.76 -23.51 -5.71
N ILE A 73 -15.48 -22.42 -5.42
CA ILE A 73 -14.98 -21.05 -5.65
C ILE A 73 -13.68 -20.82 -4.85
N SER A 74 -13.65 -21.25 -3.60
CA SER A 74 -12.46 -21.09 -2.75
C SER A 74 -11.26 -21.87 -3.28
N ALA A 75 -11.49 -23.10 -3.74
CA ALA A 75 -10.44 -23.96 -4.27
C ALA A 75 -9.89 -23.39 -5.58
N GLN A 76 -10.76 -22.91 -6.47
CA GLN A 76 -10.34 -22.23 -7.69
C GLN A 76 -9.56 -20.96 -7.38
N LYS A 77 -10.03 -20.15 -6.42
CA LYS A 77 -9.35 -18.93 -5.98
C LYS A 77 -7.95 -19.25 -5.45
N ALA A 78 -7.82 -20.23 -4.56
CA ALA A 78 -6.55 -20.67 -4.01
C ALA A 78 -5.60 -21.17 -5.12
N SER A 79 -6.10 -21.97 -6.06
CA SER A 79 -5.33 -22.52 -7.18
C SER A 79 -4.79 -21.44 -8.13
N VAL A 80 -5.64 -20.50 -8.56
CA VAL A 80 -5.24 -19.39 -9.45
C VAL A 80 -4.25 -18.47 -8.74
N THR A 81 -4.51 -18.16 -7.46
CA THR A 81 -3.65 -17.32 -6.63
C THR A 81 -2.26 -17.95 -6.42
N MET A 82 -2.20 -19.26 -6.21
CA MET A 82 -0.94 -20.00 -6.10
C MET A 82 -0.17 -20.01 -7.42
N SER A 83 -0.85 -20.23 -8.55
CA SER A 83 -0.24 -20.16 -9.88
C SER A 83 0.40 -18.79 -10.13
N LEU A 84 -0.30 -17.72 -9.78
CA LEU A 84 0.23 -16.36 -9.86
C LEU A 84 1.46 -16.18 -8.94
N ALA A 85 1.44 -16.73 -7.73
CA ALA A 85 2.57 -16.65 -6.81
C ALA A 85 3.84 -17.32 -7.38
N VAL A 86 3.67 -18.45 -8.07
CA VAL A 86 4.76 -19.16 -8.75
C VAL A 86 5.34 -18.30 -9.88
N GLU A 87 4.50 -17.65 -10.69
CA GLU A 87 4.96 -16.74 -11.74
C GLU A 87 5.75 -15.56 -11.17
N VAL A 88 5.27 -14.95 -10.08
CA VAL A 88 5.98 -13.86 -9.40
C VAL A 88 7.33 -14.34 -8.86
N ARG A 89 7.39 -15.54 -8.27
CA ARG A 89 8.65 -16.15 -7.83
C ARG A 89 9.62 -16.32 -9.00
N ASN A 90 9.15 -16.85 -10.13
CA ASN A 90 9.97 -17.04 -11.31
C ASN A 90 10.51 -15.69 -11.81
N LYS A 91 9.67 -14.66 -11.92
CA LYS A 91 10.12 -13.31 -12.31
C LYS A 91 11.10 -12.67 -11.34
N ALA A 92 10.95 -12.90 -10.04
CA ALA A 92 11.93 -12.42 -9.07
C ALA A 92 13.30 -13.09 -9.26
N ILE A 93 13.33 -14.39 -9.54
CA ILE A 93 14.57 -15.13 -9.83
C ILE A 93 15.18 -14.65 -11.15
N GLU A 94 14.39 -14.49 -12.21
CA GLU A 94 14.84 -13.96 -13.50
C GLU A 94 15.46 -12.57 -13.35
N ALA A 95 14.78 -11.66 -12.65
CA ALA A 95 15.27 -10.29 -12.42
C ALA A 95 16.62 -10.27 -11.68
N TYR A 96 16.78 -11.16 -10.68
CA TYR A 96 18.04 -11.33 -9.99
C TYR A 96 19.14 -11.84 -10.94
N GLN A 97 18.86 -12.84 -11.76
CA GLN A 97 19.81 -13.36 -12.74
C GLN A 97 20.23 -12.30 -13.77
N GLU A 98 19.29 -11.53 -14.29
CA GLU A 98 19.55 -10.49 -15.28
C GLU A 98 20.47 -9.39 -14.73
N MET A 99 20.24 -8.96 -13.49
CA MET A 99 21.13 -8.00 -12.80
C MET A 99 22.58 -8.49 -12.73
N MET A 100 22.80 -9.80 -12.51
CA MET A 100 24.15 -10.38 -12.50
C MET A 100 24.79 -10.40 -13.89
N ARG A 101 24.00 -10.57 -14.95
CA ARG A 101 24.48 -10.60 -16.34
C ARG A 101 24.82 -9.21 -16.88
N MET A 102 24.27 -8.14 -16.30
CA MET A 102 24.63 -6.76 -16.67
C MET A 102 25.99 -6.29 -16.14
N GLN A 103 26.56 -6.97 -15.13
CA GLN A 103 27.80 -6.54 -14.47
C GLN A 103 29.08 -7.22 -15.00
N VAL A 104 28.99 -8.05 -16.04
CA VAL A 104 30.15 -8.68 -16.70
C VAL A 104 30.52 -7.99 -18.00
#